data_AF-A0A4P5XJ65-F1
#
_entry.id   AF-A0A4P5XJ65-F1
#
_cell.length_a   1.000
_cell.length_b   1.000
_cell.length_c   1.000
_cell.angle_alpha   90.00
_cell.angle_beta   90.00
_cell.angle_gamma   90.00
#
_symmetry.space_group_name_H-M   'P 1'
#
loop_
_entity.id
_entity.type
_entity.pdbx_description
1 polymer ?
#
loop_
_entity_poly.entity_id
_entity_poly.type
_entity_poly.pdbx_seq_one_letter_code
_entity_poly.pdbx_strand_id
1 'polypeptide(L)'
;MDPQQVNIQSVEVLERTRAAFVRCREELGLAVAEADSEVDRLVMWLQNDRMMYWRVRINRLREDLNNARSALFRKETVTSSKDSKPSTVDERKTLARVKAMLEDAERRAVRTKSWAQHFPREQALFKGATSMIASMHERELPAAILALGRMVVAIQRYVRDEPLDVSKMFEVELAAATQATNMKRAVDSAPPDGSIQDSSAQSKQEPLP
;
A
#
# COMPACT_ATOMS: atom_id res chain seq x y z
N MET A 1 -61.57 -6.14 -8.30
CA MET A 1 -60.17 -5.79 -8.65
C MET A 1 -59.48 -5.56 -7.33
N ASP A 2 -58.97 -6.64 -6.74
CA ASP A 2 -58.39 -6.60 -5.40
C ASP A 2 -57.15 -5.71 -5.42
N PRO A 3 -57.01 -4.77 -4.46
CA PRO A 3 -55.81 -3.95 -4.36
C PRO A 3 -54.65 -4.92 -4.10
N GLN A 4 -53.77 -5.06 -5.09
CA GLN A 4 -52.56 -5.87 -4.96
C GLN A 4 -51.82 -5.39 -3.72
N GLN A 5 -51.79 -6.23 -2.68
CA GLN A 5 -51.06 -5.97 -1.46
C GLN A 5 -49.64 -5.56 -1.84
N VAL A 6 -49.32 -4.31 -1.57
CA VAL A 6 -47.98 -3.76 -1.76
C VAL A 6 -47.03 -4.64 -0.95
N ASN A 7 -46.15 -5.37 -1.64
CA ASN A 7 -45.35 -6.41 -0.99
C ASN A 7 -44.24 -5.76 -0.16
N ILE A 8 -44.53 -5.46 1.12
CA ILE A 8 -43.63 -4.85 2.11
C ILE A 8 -42.29 -5.61 2.20
N GLN A 9 -42.29 -6.91 1.89
CA GLN A 9 -41.08 -7.74 1.83
C GLN A 9 -40.07 -7.23 0.78
N SER A 10 -40.52 -6.62 -0.31
CA SER A 10 -39.62 -6.10 -1.36
C SER A 10 -38.78 -4.91 -0.88
N VAL A 11 -39.35 -4.03 -0.05
CA VAL A 11 -38.63 -2.87 0.52
C VAL A 11 -37.62 -3.31 1.56
N GLU A 12 -38.00 -4.25 2.44
CA GLU A 12 -37.09 -4.80 3.44
C GLU A 12 -35.91 -5.54 2.80
N VAL A 13 -36.15 -6.30 1.73
CA VAL A 13 -35.10 -6.99 0.96
C VAL A 13 -34.14 -5.99 0.33
N LEU A 14 -34.64 -4.89 -0.24
CA LEU A 14 -33.80 -3.83 -0.83
C LEU A 14 -32.93 -3.14 0.23
N GLU A 15 -33.49 -2.78 1.39
CA GLU A 15 -32.70 -2.19 2.48
C GLU A 15 -31.66 -3.18 3.04
N ARG A 16 -32.02 -4.46 3.19
CA ARG A 16 -31.06 -5.50 3.60
C ARG A 16 -29.93 -5.66 2.59
N THR A 17 -30.25 -5.63 1.30
CA THR A 17 -29.27 -5.71 0.21
C THR A 17 -28.35 -4.49 0.20
N ARG A 18 -28.92 -3.28 0.36
CA ARG A 18 -28.16 -2.04 0.49
C ARG A 18 -27.22 -2.08 1.69
N ALA A 19 -27.70 -2.52 2.86
CA ALA A 19 -26.87 -2.68 4.05
C ALA A 19 -25.75 -3.72 3.85
N ALA A 20 -26.02 -4.81 3.12
CA ALA A 20 -25.00 -5.79 2.76
C ALA A 20 -23.93 -5.19 1.83
N PHE A 21 -24.31 -4.31 0.88
CA PHE A 21 -23.36 -3.63 -0.01
C PHE A 21 -22.49 -2.62 0.75
N VAL A 22 -23.05 -1.93 1.75
CA VAL A 22 -22.28 -1.04 2.64
C VAL A 22 -21.21 -1.83 3.38
N ARG A 23 -21.57 -2.95 4.03
CA ARG A 23 -20.62 -3.83 4.72
C ARG A 23 -19.57 -4.41 3.78
N CYS A 24 -20.00 -4.91 2.63
CA CYS A 24 -19.11 -5.44 1.60
C CYS A 24 -18.10 -4.37 1.14
N ARG A 25 -18.53 -3.13 0.96
CA ARG A 25 -17.63 -2.02 0.61
C ARG A 25 -16.59 -1.81 1.69
N GLU A 26 -16.97 -1.74 2.96
CA GLU A 26 -16.05 -1.53 4.08
C GLU A 26 -15.03 -2.67 4.20
N GLU A 27 -15.49 -3.92 4.20
CA GLU A 27 -14.65 -5.11 4.31
C GLU A 27 -13.69 -5.24 3.12
N LEU A 28 -14.18 -5.02 1.90
CA LEU A 28 -13.37 -5.12 0.68
C LEU A 28 -12.30 -4.04 0.64
N GLY A 29 -12.65 -2.80 0.99
CA GLY A 29 -11.72 -1.69 1.04
C GLY A 29 -10.59 -1.94 2.04
N LEU A 30 -10.94 -2.41 3.23
CA LEU A 30 -9.97 -2.79 4.26
C LEU A 30 -9.04 -3.92 3.79
N ALA A 31 -9.60 -5.01 3.25
CA ALA A 31 -8.82 -6.16 2.80
C ALA A 31 -7.84 -5.82 1.66
N VAL A 32 -8.27 -5.01 0.70
CA VAL A 32 -7.41 -4.57 -0.42
C VAL A 32 -6.30 -3.64 0.08
N ALA A 33 -6.64 -2.68 0.97
CA ALA A 33 -5.66 -1.74 1.51
C ALA A 33 -4.61 -2.45 2.40
N GLU A 34 -5.04 -3.43 3.21
CA GLU A 34 -4.13 -4.24 4.04
C GLU A 34 -3.18 -5.05 3.15
N ALA A 35 -3.72 -5.75 2.15
CA ALA A 35 -2.90 -6.54 1.23
C ALA A 35 -1.89 -5.67 0.45
N ASP A 36 -2.28 -4.49 -0.03
CA ASP A 36 -1.36 -3.58 -0.72
C ASP A 36 -0.25 -3.08 0.23
N SER A 37 -0.62 -2.72 1.46
CA SER A 37 0.34 -2.28 2.48
C SER A 37 1.35 -3.37 2.85
N GLU A 38 0.90 -4.62 3.00
CA GLU A 38 1.78 -5.75 3.29
C GLU A 38 2.78 -6.02 2.16
N VAL A 39 2.31 -5.98 0.91
CA VAL A 39 3.17 -6.18 -0.27
C VAL A 39 4.21 -5.05 -0.36
N ASP A 40 3.78 -3.79 -0.22
CA ASP A 40 4.68 -2.63 -0.25
C ASP A 40 5.73 -2.70 0.86
N ARG A 41 5.30 -3.06 2.08
CA ARG A 41 6.18 -3.25 3.23
C ARG A 41 7.19 -4.38 3.01
N LEU A 42 6.76 -5.50 2.43
CA LEU A 42 7.62 -6.64 2.14
C LEU A 42 8.71 -6.25 1.14
N VAL A 43 8.35 -5.56 0.06
CA VAL A 43 9.30 -5.10 -0.96
C VAL A 43 10.32 -4.14 -0.34
N MET A 44 9.84 -3.16 0.42
CA MET A 44 10.71 -2.18 1.09
C MET A 44 11.69 -2.86 2.05
N TRP A 45 11.18 -3.77 2.90
CA TRP A 45 11.99 -4.53 3.85
C TRP A 45 13.03 -5.42 3.17
N LEU A 46 12.69 -6.00 2.02
CA LEU A 46 13.58 -6.89 1.30
C LEU A 46 14.73 -6.09 0.65
N GLN A 47 14.42 -4.95 0.05
CA GLN A 47 15.38 -4.08 -0.64
C GLN A 47 16.28 -3.31 0.32
N ASN A 48 15.71 -2.72 1.37
CA ASN A 48 16.43 -1.81 2.27
C ASN A 48 17.00 -2.56 3.46
N ASP A 49 16.16 -3.20 4.28
CA ASP A 49 16.57 -3.78 5.54
C ASP A 49 17.37 -5.07 5.37
N ARG A 50 16.84 -6.02 4.59
CA ARG A 50 17.40 -7.37 4.51
C ARG A 50 18.70 -7.45 3.73
N MET A 51 18.83 -6.69 2.65
CA MET A 51 20.10 -6.58 1.92
C MET A 51 21.21 -6.00 2.80
N MET A 52 20.90 -4.94 3.55
CA MET A 52 21.86 -4.31 4.47
C MET A 52 22.22 -5.23 5.63
N TYR A 53 21.24 -5.92 6.22
CA TYR A 53 21.45 -6.91 7.27
C TYR A 53 22.46 -7.98 6.85
N TRP A 54 22.27 -8.59 5.68
CA TRP A 54 23.18 -9.65 5.21
C TRP A 54 24.58 -9.12 4.92
N ARG A 55 24.70 -7.92 4.35
CA ARG A 55 26.01 -7.27 4.13
C ARG A 55 26.79 -7.10 5.43
N VAL A 56 26.14 -6.55 6.46
CA VAL A 56 26.75 -6.36 7.79
C VAL A 56 27.07 -7.71 8.44
N ARG A 57 26.15 -8.67 8.37
CA ARG A 57 26.32 -9.99 8.96
C ARG A 57 27.48 -10.77 8.33
N ILE A 58 27.60 -10.73 7.01
CA ILE A 58 28.69 -11.39 6.27
C ILE A 58 30.04 -10.75 6.63
N ASN A 59 30.13 -9.42 6.68
CA ASN A 59 31.36 -8.73 7.06
C ASN A 59 31.80 -9.13 8.49
N ARG A 60 30.86 -9.18 9.44
CA ARG A 60 31.16 -9.63 10.80
C ARG A 60 31.61 -11.09 10.84
N LEU A 61 30.95 -11.99 10.11
CA LEU A 61 31.33 -13.41 10.06
C LEU A 61 32.69 -13.63 9.39
N ARG A 62 33.09 -12.78 8.43
CA ARG A 62 34.43 -12.81 7.85
C ARG A 62 35.50 -12.40 8.86
N GLU A 63 35.23 -11.39 9.67
CA GLU A 63 36.10 -10.99 10.77
C GLU A 63 36.19 -12.08 11.85
N ASP A 64 35.05 -12.65 12.25
CA ASP A 64 35.01 -13.78 13.19
C ASP A 64 35.81 -14.99 12.67
N LEU A 65 35.75 -15.26 11.36
CA LEU A 65 36.51 -16.34 10.72
C LEU A 65 38.03 -16.06 10.77
N ASN A 66 38.43 -14.82 10.52
CA ASN A 66 39.83 -14.40 10.61
C ASN A 66 40.36 -14.51 12.04
N ASN A 67 39.55 -14.10 13.02
CA ASN A 67 39.86 -14.23 14.45
C ASN A 67 39.97 -15.69 14.87
N ALA A 68 39.05 -16.56 14.45
CA ALA A 68 39.11 -18.00 14.73
C ALA A 68 40.35 -18.66 14.11
N ARG A 69 40.73 -18.28 12.88
CA ARG A 69 41.97 -18.74 12.23
C ARG A 69 43.21 -18.30 13.02
N SER A 70 43.25 -17.03 13.44
CA SER A 70 44.36 -16.48 14.21
C SER A 70 44.46 -17.10 15.61
N ALA A 71 43.32 -17.43 16.24
CA ALA A 71 43.29 -18.14 17.53
C ALA A 71 43.83 -19.57 17.41
N LEU A 72 43.42 -20.30 16.36
CA LEU A 72 43.95 -21.62 16.07
C LEU A 72 45.46 -21.58 15.83
N PHE A 73 45.93 -20.66 14.97
CA PHE A 73 47.35 -20.52 14.67
C PHE A 73 48.19 -20.18 15.91
N ARG A 74 47.69 -19.27 16.77
CA ARG A 74 48.35 -18.95 18.05
C ARG A 74 48.49 -20.18 18.94
N LYS A 75 47.43 -20.98 19.11
CA LYS A 75 47.50 -22.21 19.91
C LYS A 75 48.38 -23.30 19.30
N GLU A 76 48.45 -23.40 17.98
CA GLU A 76 49.31 -24.35 17.28
C GLU A 76 50.80 -23.95 17.35
N THR A 77 51.10 -22.65 17.40
CA THR A 77 52.48 -22.12 17.42
C THR A 77 53.07 -22.05 18.83
N VAL A 78 52.23 -21.95 19.88
CA VAL A 78 52.69 -21.97 21.27
C VAL A 78 53.17 -23.39 21.63
N THR A 79 54.48 -23.62 21.48
CA THR A 79 55.16 -24.79 22.04
C THR A 79 55.06 -24.73 23.56
N SER A 80 54.35 -25.70 24.14
CA SER A 80 54.26 -25.84 25.59
C SER A 80 55.65 -26.18 26.15
N SER A 81 56.17 -25.34 27.04
CA SER A 81 57.46 -25.48 27.72
C SER A 81 57.53 -26.71 28.65
N LYS A 82 56.47 -27.52 28.73
CA LYS A 82 56.34 -28.66 29.62
C LYS A 82 55.60 -29.82 28.94
N ASP A 83 56.16 -30.32 27.83
CA ASP A 83 55.86 -31.58 27.12
C ASP A 83 54.39 -31.97 26.81
N SER A 84 53.43 -31.11 27.12
CA SER A 84 52.00 -31.33 26.89
C SER A 84 51.51 -30.37 25.81
N LYS A 85 51.23 -30.90 24.62
CA LYS A 85 50.63 -30.15 23.51
C LYS A 85 49.27 -29.56 23.96
N PRO A 86 49.02 -28.25 23.81
CA PRO A 86 47.72 -27.68 24.14
C PRO A 86 46.63 -28.27 23.25
N SER A 87 45.44 -28.53 23.82
CA SER A 87 44.29 -29.02 23.05
C SER A 87 43.82 -27.92 22.06
N THR A 88 43.81 -28.25 20.78
CA THR A 88 43.35 -27.40 19.66
C THR A 88 41.97 -27.78 19.13
N VAL A 89 41.32 -28.76 19.78
CA VAL A 89 40.04 -29.32 19.35
C VAL A 89 38.93 -28.27 19.35
N ASP A 90 38.90 -27.41 20.36
CA ASP A 90 37.86 -26.38 20.53
C ASP A 90 38.01 -25.25 19.51
N GLU A 91 39.24 -24.83 19.20
CA GLU A 91 39.52 -23.83 18.16
C GLU A 91 39.15 -24.35 16.78
N ARG A 92 39.47 -25.62 16.47
CA ARG A 92 39.07 -26.26 15.20
C ARG A 92 37.56 -26.36 15.07
N LYS A 93 36.85 -26.75 16.14
CA LYS A 93 35.38 -26.77 16.17
C LYS A 93 34.79 -25.36 15.97
N THR A 94 35.38 -24.36 16.60
CA THR A 94 34.94 -22.96 16.48
C THR A 94 35.16 -22.43 15.07
N LEU A 95 36.31 -22.68 14.46
CA LEU A 95 36.61 -22.32 13.08
C LEU A 95 35.61 -22.99 12.12
N ALA A 96 35.37 -24.29 12.27
CA ALA A 96 34.41 -25.02 11.45
C ALA A 96 32.99 -24.45 11.58
N ARG A 97 32.56 -24.10 12.81
CA ARG A 97 31.25 -23.48 13.06
C ARG A 97 31.12 -22.12 12.37
N VAL A 98 32.08 -21.23 12.55
CA VAL A 98 32.04 -19.89 11.95
C VAL A 98 32.08 -19.97 10.43
N LYS A 99 32.88 -20.89 9.87
CA LYS A 99 32.91 -21.16 8.44
C LYS A 99 31.54 -21.61 7.92
N ALA A 100 30.88 -22.56 8.58
CA ALA A 100 29.55 -23.02 8.19
C ALA A 100 28.49 -21.90 8.28
N MET A 101 28.58 -21.05 9.31
CA MET A 101 27.71 -19.89 9.45
C MET A 101 27.90 -18.86 8.34
N LEU A 102 29.15 -18.60 7.93
CA LEU A 102 29.47 -17.70 6.82
C LEU A 102 28.90 -18.23 5.51
N GLU A 103 29.13 -19.51 5.21
CA GLU A 103 28.59 -20.15 3.99
C GLU A 103 27.05 -20.10 3.95
N ASP A 104 26.37 -20.34 5.08
CA ASP A 104 24.92 -20.24 5.13
C ASP A 104 24.41 -18.80 4.96
N ALA A 105 25.10 -17.83 5.57
CA ALA A 105 24.77 -16.41 5.41
C ALA A 105 24.95 -15.95 3.95
N GLU A 106 26.03 -16.36 3.29
CA GLU A 106 26.27 -16.04 1.87
C GLU A 106 25.20 -16.67 0.97
N ARG A 107 24.82 -17.94 1.18
CA ARG A 107 23.70 -18.57 0.45
C ARG A 107 22.39 -17.82 0.65
N ARG A 108 22.05 -17.43 1.88
CA ARG A 108 20.82 -16.67 2.18
C ARG A 108 20.86 -15.28 1.56
N ALA A 109 22.01 -14.62 1.55
CA ALA A 109 22.18 -13.31 0.93
C ALA A 109 21.94 -13.35 -0.58
N VAL A 110 22.46 -14.37 -1.27
CA VAL A 110 22.21 -14.57 -2.72
C VAL A 110 20.71 -14.76 -2.99
N ARG A 111 20.03 -15.60 -2.22
CA ARG A 111 18.58 -15.80 -2.34
C ARG A 111 17.80 -14.50 -2.06
N THR A 112 18.17 -13.79 -1.01
CA THR A 112 17.54 -12.50 -0.65
C THR A 112 17.71 -11.47 -1.78
N LYS A 113 18.89 -11.40 -2.39
CA LYS A 113 19.16 -10.53 -3.54
C LYS A 113 18.28 -10.89 -4.74
N SER A 114 18.17 -12.18 -5.06
CA SER A 114 17.29 -12.66 -6.13
C SER A 114 15.84 -12.26 -5.85
N TRP A 115 15.33 -12.51 -4.64
CA TRP A 115 13.98 -12.10 -4.27
C TRP A 115 13.80 -10.58 -4.36
N ALA A 116 14.76 -9.77 -3.87
CA ALA A 116 14.69 -8.31 -3.95
C ALA A 116 14.61 -7.78 -5.39
N GLN A 117 15.15 -8.52 -6.36
CA GLN A 117 15.10 -8.18 -7.78
C GLN A 117 13.79 -8.62 -8.44
N HIS A 118 13.21 -9.76 -8.04
CA HIS A 118 12.00 -10.30 -8.68
C HIS A 118 10.70 -9.75 -8.06
N PHE A 119 10.68 -9.48 -6.76
CA PHE A 119 9.47 -9.05 -6.04
C PHE A 119 8.81 -7.76 -6.56
N PRO A 120 9.54 -6.72 -7.06
CA PRO A 120 8.90 -5.54 -7.64
C PRO A 120 8.02 -5.88 -8.86
N ARG A 121 8.41 -6.89 -9.65
CA ARG A 121 7.58 -7.38 -10.76
C ARG A 121 6.32 -8.06 -10.24
N GLU A 122 6.44 -8.93 -9.25
CA GLU A 122 5.31 -9.61 -8.63
C GLU A 122 4.35 -8.62 -7.95
N GLN A 123 4.87 -7.58 -7.31
CA GLN A 123 4.10 -6.46 -6.78
C GLN A 123 3.32 -5.74 -7.88
N ALA A 124 3.94 -5.45 -9.03
CA ALA A 124 3.24 -4.82 -10.14
C ALA A 124 2.12 -5.73 -10.70
N LEU A 125 2.34 -7.04 -10.80
CA LEU A 125 1.32 -8.01 -11.19
C LEU A 125 0.17 -8.07 -10.17
N PHE A 126 0.49 -8.06 -8.88
CA PHE A 126 -0.49 -8.00 -7.80
C PHE A 126 -1.36 -6.74 -7.91
N LYS A 127 -0.75 -5.55 -8.01
CA LYS A 127 -1.49 -4.27 -8.15
C LYS A 127 -2.34 -4.26 -9.42
N GLY A 128 -1.84 -4.85 -10.51
CA GLY A 128 -2.62 -5.04 -11.74
C GLY A 128 -3.85 -5.92 -11.53
N ALA A 129 -3.69 -7.07 -10.86
CA ALA A 129 -4.79 -8.00 -10.58
C ALA A 129 -5.83 -7.43 -9.60
N THR A 130 -5.41 -6.64 -8.61
CA THR A 130 -6.31 -6.04 -7.61
C THR A 130 -6.94 -4.72 -8.07
N SER A 131 -6.43 -4.10 -9.14
CA SER A 131 -6.92 -2.80 -9.64
C SER A 131 -8.42 -2.77 -9.97
N MET A 132 -8.97 -3.88 -10.49
CA MET A 132 -10.39 -3.99 -10.81
C MET A 132 -11.25 -4.01 -9.54
N ILE A 133 -10.78 -4.69 -8.49
CA ILE A 133 -11.48 -4.78 -7.22
C ILE A 133 -11.42 -3.43 -6.51
N ALA A 134 -10.26 -2.77 -6.54
CA ALA A 134 -10.10 -1.42 -6.01
C ALA A 134 -11.03 -0.41 -6.71
N SER A 135 -11.12 -0.44 -8.04
CA SER A 135 -12.02 0.45 -8.79
C SER A 135 -13.51 0.15 -8.54
N MET A 136 -13.88 -1.13 -8.42
CA MET A 136 -15.22 -1.55 -8.03
C MET A 136 -15.59 -1.01 -6.64
N HIS A 137 -14.68 -1.09 -5.68
CA HIS A 137 -14.86 -0.58 -4.33
C HIS A 137 -15.04 0.95 -4.29
N GLU A 138 -14.23 1.69 -5.04
CA GLU A 138 -14.24 3.16 -5.04
C GLU A 138 -15.39 3.78 -5.83
N ARG A 139 -15.88 3.11 -6.89
CA ARG A 139 -16.86 3.70 -7.82
C ARG A 139 -18.17 2.94 -7.88
N GLU A 140 -18.11 1.65 -8.17
CA GLU A 140 -19.29 0.84 -8.47
C GLU A 140 -20.15 0.57 -7.22
N LEU A 141 -19.52 0.21 -6.10
CA LEU A 141 -20.24 -0.04 -4.85
C LEU A 141 -20.96 1.21 -4.31
N PRO A 142 -20.33 2.41 -4.25
CA PRO A 142 -21.03 3.64 -3.89
C PRO A 142 -22.22 3.95 -4.82
N ALA A 143 -22.05 3.79 -6.13
CA ALA A 143 -23.11 4.03 -7.10
C ALA A 143 -24.29 3.06 -6.88
N ALA A 144 -24.01 1.77 -6.68
CA ALA A 144 -25.04 0.76 -6.40
C ALA A 144 -25.78 1.02 -5.08
N ILE A 145 -25.07 1.41 -4.01
CA ILE A 145 -25.67 1.77 -2.72
C ILE A 145 -26.61 2.97 -2.86
N LEU A 146 -26.22 3.98 -3.66
CA LEU A 146 -27.05 5.14 -3.93
C LEU A 146 -28.29 4.76 -4.75
N ALA A 147 -28.13 3.96 -5.80
CA ALA A 147 -29.23 3.49 -6.63
C ALA A 147 -30.27 2.70 -5.81
N LEU A 148 -29.82 1.75 -4.98
CA LEU A 148 -30.69 1.00 -4.07
C LEU A 148 -31.42 1.94 -3.09
N GLY A 149 -30.74 2.95 -2.55
CA GLY A 149 -31.37 3.95 -1.67
C GLY A 149 -32.47 4.75 -2.37
N ARG A 150 -32.25 5.16 -3.62
CA ARG A 150 -33.27 5.86 -4.43
C ARG A 150 -34.47 4.96 -4.73
N MET A 151 -34.23 3.68 -5.03
CA MET A 151 -35.30 2.70 -5.26
C MET A 151 -36.16 2.51 -4.01
N VAL A 152 -35.54 2.38 -2.83
CA VAL A 152 -36.29 2.28 -1.57
C VAL A 152 -37.18 3.51 -1.34
N VAL A 153 -36.63 4.72 -1.52
CA VAL A 153 -37.40 5.96 -1.36
C VAL A 153 -38.56 6.04 -2.35
N ALA A 154 -38.34 5.68 -3.62
CA ALA A 154 -39.38 5.68 -4.64
C ALA A 154 -40.53 4.72 -4.31
N ILE A 155 -40.21 3.49 -3.88
CA ILE A 155 -41.23 2.51 -3.49
C ILE A 155 -41.98 2.99 -2.25
N GLN A 156 -41.29 3.51 -1.24
CA GLN A 156 -41.92 4.03 -0.01
C GLN A 156 -42.89 5.18 -0.29
N ARG A 157 -42.58 6.07 -1.24
CA ARG A 157 -43.49 7.15 -1.68
C ARG A 157 -44.74 6.58 -2.35
N TYR A 158 -44.55 5.60 -3.24
CA TYR A 158 -45.66 4.91 -3.90
C TYR A 158 -46.59 4.22 -2.90
N VAL A 159 -46.04 3.55 -1.87
CA VAL A 159 -46.84 2.91 -0.79
C VAL A 159 -47.67 3.92 0.00
N ARG A 160 -47.18 5.15 0.16
CA ARG A 160 -47.82 6.20 0.97
C ARG A 160 -48.90 6.99 0.22
N ASP A 161 -49.22 6.62 -1.03
CA ASP A 161 -50.18 7.32 -1.89
C ASP A 161 -49.78 8.79 -2.17
N GLU A 162 -48.49 9.11 -2.03
CA GLU A 162 -47.94 10.39 -2.45
C GLU A 162 -47.51 10.26 -3.91
N PRO A 163 -48.13 10.99 -4.86
CA PRO A 163 -47.83 10.83 -6.27
C PRO A 163 -46.34 11.10 -6.51
N LEU A 164 -45.68 10.14 -7.14
CA LEU A 164 -44.31 10.25 -7.58
C LEU A 164 -44.24 11.38 -8.62
N ASP A 165 -43.81 12.56 -8.18
CA ASP A 165 -43.48 13.65 -9.10
C ASP A 165 -42.13 13.32 -9.78
N VAL A 166 -42.20 12.41 -10.75
CA VAL A 166 -41.08 12.00 -11.61
C VAL A 166 -40.41 13.20 -12.26
N SER A 167 -41.15 14.29 -12.47
CA SER A 167 -40.60 15.57 -12.96
C SER A 167 -39.53 16.11 -12.03
N LYS A 168 -39.77 16.12 -10.70
CA LYS A 168 -38.78 16.57 -9.71
C LYS A 168 -37.57 15.64 -9.61
N MET A 169 -37.74 14.34 -9.85
CA MET A 169 -36.60 13.40 -9.88
C MET A 169 -35.70 13.63 -11.11
N PHE A 170 -36.30 13.87 -12.28
CA PHE A 170 -35.56 14.23 -13.48
C PHE A 170 -34.93 15.64 -13.38
N GLU A 171 -35.59 16.59 -12.71
CA GLU A 171 -35.02 17.92 -12.43
C GLU A 171 -33.77 17.84 -11.55
N VAL A 172 -33.75 16.97 -10.55
CA VAL A 172 -32.56 16.76 -9.69
C VAL A 172 -31.43 16.10 -10.48
N GLU A 173 -31.72 15.15 -11.38
CA GLU A 173 -30.68 14.55 -12.24
C GLU A 173 -30.18 15.52 -13.32
N LEU A 174 -31.05 16.35 -13.90
CA LEU A 174 -30.69 17.39 -14.85
C LEU A 174 -29.88 18.50 -14.17
N ALA A 175 -30.23 18.88 -12.94
CA ALA A 175 -29.48 19.82 -12.10
C ALA A 175 -28.10 19.26 -11.73
N ALA A 176 -28.01 17.99 -11.34
CA ALA A 176 -26.72 17.33 -11.05
C ALA A 176 -25.85 17.21 -12.32
N ALA A 177 -26.44 16.90 -13.47
CA ALA A 177 -25.73 16.82 -14.74
C ALA A 177 -25.25 18.20 -15.24
N THR A 178 -26.07 19.25 -15.11
CA THR A 178 -25.68 20.63 -15.44
C THR A 178 -24.62 21.17 -14.50
N GLN A 179 -24.66 20.83 -13.21
CA GLN A 179 -23.65 21.21 -12.23
C GLN A 179 -22.31 20.49 -12.49
N ALA A 180 -22.32 19.20 -12.84
CA ALA A 180 -21.13 18.47 -13.27
C ALA A 180 -20.53 19.03 -14.57
N THR A 181 -21.38 19.46 -15.51
CA THR A 181 -20.93 20.10 -16.77
C THR A 181 -20.31 21.48 -16.52
N ASN A 182 -20.88 22.26 -15.61
CA ASN A 182 -20.33 23.56 -15.20
C ASN A 182 -19.01 23.42 -14.43
N MET A 183 -18.86 22.43 -13.54
CA MET A 183 -17.58 22.16 -12.87
C MET A 183 -16.48 21.77 -13.87
N LYS A 184 -16.81 21.00 -14.91
CA LYS A 184 -15.86 20.61 -15.97
C LYS A 184 -15.43 21.82 -16.81
N ARG A 185 -16.35 22.74 -17.11
CA ARG A 185 -16.09 23.96 -17.87
C ARG A 185 -15.30 25.02 -17.08
N ALA A 186 -15.48 25.07 -15.75
CA ALA A 186 -14.71 25.95 -14.87
C ALA A 186 -13.23 25.52 -14.77
N VAL A 187 -12.95 24.21 -14.76
CA VAL A 187 -11.58 23.66 -14.76
C VAL A 187 -10.84 23.98 -16.05
N ASP A 188 -11.50 23.98 -17.21
CA ASP A 188 -10.90 24.35 -18.50
C ASP A 188 -10.66 25.88 -18.66
N SER A 189 -11.24 26.71 -17.78
CA SER A 189 -11.13 28.18 -17.82
C SER A 189 -10.12 28.77 -16.83
N ALA A 190 -9.40 27.93 -16.07
CA ALA A 190 -8.33 28.41 -15.19
C ALA A 190 -7.13 28.89 -16.03
N PRO A 191 -6.70 30.16 -15.92
CA PRO A 191 -5.56 30.65 -16.68
C PRO A 191 -4.26 30.00 -16.16
N PRO A 192 -3.24 29.77 -17.02
CA PRO A 192 -1.96 29.22 -16.57
C PRO A 192 -1.28 30.25 -15.67
N ASP A 193 -0.92 29.83 -14.47
CA ASP A 193 -0.24 30.67 -13.48
C ASP A 193 1.13 31.13 -14.02
N GLY A 194 1.31 32.44 -14.11
CA GLY A 194 2.46 33.06 -14.74
C GLY A 194 2.63 34.50 -14.26
N SER A 195 3.17 34.66 -13.06
CA SER A 195 3.71 35.95 -12.60
C SER A 195 5.13 35.78 -12.06
N ILE A 196 6.09 35.84 -12.98
CA ILE A 196 7.42 36.38 -12.70
C ILE A 196 7.33 37.85 -13.09
N GLN A 197 7.42 38.77 -12.13
CA GLN A 197 7.76 40.16 -12.42
C GLN A 197 8.85 40.64 -11.48
N ASP A 198 10.05 40.73 -12.09
CA ASP A 198 11.16 41.59 -11.70
C ASP A 198 10.68 43.00 -11.33
N SER A 199 11.18 43.51 -10.21
CA SER A 199 11.07 44.92 -9.85
C SER A 199 12.48 45.50 -9.70
N SER A 200 12.93 46.20 -10.74
CA SER A 200 14.13 47.04 -10.71
C SER A 200 13.85 48.39 -11.37
N ALA A 201 14.23 49.47 -10.65
CA ALA A 201 14.49 50.86 -11.09
C ALA A 201 13.28 51.66 -11.66
N GLN A 202 12.99 52.94 -11.31
CA GLN A 202 13.79 54.14 -10.98
C GLN A 202 12.86 55.17 -10.28
N SER A 203 13.24 55.84 -9.18
CA SER A 203 13.94 57.14 -9.06
C SER A 203 13.12 58.43 -9.35
N LYS A 204 12.91 59.24 -8.30
CA LYS A 204 12.96 60.72 -8.22
C LYS A 204 12.64 61.14 -6.76
N GLN A 205 13.64 61.45 -5.92
CA GLN A 205 14.23 62.78 -5.64
C GLN A 205 13.24 63.85 -5.16
N GLU A 206 13.39 64.29 -3.89
CA GLU A 206 13.51 65.70 -3.46
C GLU A 206 13.80 65.80 -1.93
N PRO A 207 14.30 66.94 -1.39
CA PRO A 207 15.40 66.96 -0.42
C PRO A 207 15.09 67.57 0.97
N LEU A 208 16.11 67.48 1.83
CA LEU A 208 16.28 67.97 3.21
C LEU A 208 16.14 69.50 3.37
N PRO A 209 15.94 69.98 4.61
CA PRO A 209 17.10 70.34 5.46
C PRO A 209 17.31 69.44 6.69
#